data_AF-F2ARX7-F1
#
_entry.id   AF-F2ARX7-F1
#
_cell.length_a   1.000
_cell.length_b   1.000
_cell.length_c   1.000
_cell.angle_alpha   90.00
_cell.angle_beta   90.00
_cell.angle_gamma   90.00
#
_symmetry.space_group_name_H-M   'P 1'
#
loop_
_entity.id
_entity.type
_entity.pdbx_description
1 polymer ?
#
loop_
_entity_poly.entity_id
_entity_poly.type
_entity_poly.pdbx_seq_one_letter_code
_entity_poly.pdbx_strand_id
1 'polypeptide(L)'
;MLHLAQQFRTAWKESSLLAATTWCLVALSTFFGPLDISSDAETMTVGLDGQVACKLLIAGMAFVVGAYGVLTSASVRQTMTTLPPVMLLTILFLVLLATPIAISGASLAVAMINVAYVAFIIVALFTLGLRGMVTAILVGVTATMTLALFFYVFVPKYGLFPELLADGLVVNRMSGTAHPNAVGRAMVLGGLATLYLVRKGTLQLNVAIPLAACFALSAYLAWSRTALVAGAFGMCILFLDRLTSRLGVSAIALVALLGVVGVTSIYVTGQEDHFVGKILAKVSKSGDAEEITSGTGRSEIWAKGISLITNRPIIGHGF
;
A
#
# COMPACT_ATOMS: atom_id res chain seq x y z
N MET A 1 35.39 -26.78 -2.07
CA MET A 1 34.10 -26.10 -1.74
C MET A 1 34.29 -24.66 -1.24
N LEU A 2 35.25 -24.36 -0.35
CA LEU A 2 35.53 -22.98 0.11
C LEU A 2 35.95 -21.99 -1.01
N HIS A 3 36.74 -22.44 -1.98
CA HIS A 3 37.20 -21.62 -3.12
C HIS A 3 36.08 -21.28 -4.11
N LEU A 4 35.12 -22.19 -4.29
CA LEU A 4 33.96 -22.05 -5.17
C LEU A 4 32.90 -21.12 -4.53
N ALA A 5 32.73 -21.23 -3.21
CA ALA A 5 31.94 -20.28 -2.42
C ALA A 5 32.55 -18.86 -2.44
N GLN A 6 33.89 -18.73 -2.41
CA GLN A 6 34.57 -17.44 -2.57
C GLN A 6 34.41 -16.84 -3.97
N GLN A 7 34.49 -17.66 -5.03
CA GLN A 7 34.29 -17.23 -6.41
C GLN A 7 32.84 -16.79 -6.72
N PHE A 8 31.85 -17.51 -6.20
CA PHE A 8 30.45 -17.04 -6.24
C PHE A 8 30.27 -15.74 -5.45
N ARG A 9 30.91 -15.63 -4.28
CA ARG A 9 30.85 -14.45 -3.42
C ARG A 9 31.51 -13.22 -4.05
N THR A 10 32.49 -13.38 -4.94
CA THR A 10 33.10 -12.29 -5.73
C THR A 10 32.32 -11.97 -7.00
N ALA A 11 31.85 -12.97 -7.75
CA ALA A 11 31.05 -12.77 -8.98
C ALA A 11 29.66 -12.15 -8.69
N TRP A 12 29.06 -12.49 -7.54
CA TRP A 12 27.81 -11.88 -7.07
C TRP A 12 28.04 -10.51 -6.41
N LYS A 13 29.29 -10.19 -6.04
CA LYS A 13 29.72 -8.86 -5.55
C LYS A 13 29.99 -7.87 -6.68
N GLU A 14 30.14 -8.32 -7.94
CA GLU A 14 30.11 -7.46 -9.13
C GLU A 14 28.68 -6.99 -9.47
N SER A 15 27.98 -6.54 -8.43
CA SER A 15 26.97 -5.48 -8.27
C SER A 15 25.84 -5.25 -9.30
N SER A 16 25.88 -5.75 -10.53
CA SER A 16 24.88 -5.48 -11.56
C SER A 16 23.76 -6.54 -11.59
N LEU A 17 24.08 -7.83 -11.58
CA LEU A 17 23.08 -8.90 -11.74
C LEU A 17 22.21 -9.10 -10.50
N LEU A 18 22.78 -9.14 -9.29
CA LEU A 18 21.99 -9.21 -8.06
C LEU A 18 21.12 -7.96 -7.90
N ALA A 19 21.68 -6.77 -8.17
CA ALA A 19 20.91 -5.54 -8.09
C ALA A 19 19.78 -5.51 -9.13
N ALA A 20 20.05 -5.87 -10.39
CA ALA A 20 19.03 -5.95 -11.43
C ALA A 20 17.94 -6.98 -11.08
N THR A 21 18.33 -8.16 -10.62
CA THR A 21 17.39 -9.22 -10.20
C THR A 21 16.54 -8.76 -9.02
N THR A 22 17.17 -8.17 -8.00
CA THR A 22 16.46 -7.68 -6.80
C THR A 22 15.53 -6.52 -7.15
N TRP A 23 15.97 -5.60 -8.01
CA TRP A 23 15.16 -4.49 -8.51
C TRP A 23 13.94 -5.01 -9.28
N CYS A 24 14.16 -5.97 -10.19
CA CYS A 24 13.10 -6.62 -10.95
C CYS A 24 12.10 -7.33 -10.03
N LEU A 25 12.58 -8.08 -9.03
CA LEU A 25 11.72 -8.75 -8.06
C LEU A 25 10.92 -7.78 -7.20
N VAL A 26 11.47 -6.63 -6.81
CA VAL A 26 10.70 -5.59 -6.11
C VAL A 26 9.61 -5.02 -7.02
N ALA A 27 9.94 -4.69 -8.28
CA ALA A 27 8.97 -4.17 -9.23
C ALA A 27 7.86 -5.18 -9.53
N LEU A 28 8.22 -6.44 -9.79
CA LEU A 28 7.29 -7.54 -10.03
C LEU A 28 6.44 -7.86 -8.80
N SER A 29 7.01 -7.88 -7.59
CA SER A 29 6.24 -8.10 -6.36
C SER A 29 5.24 -6.97 -6.12
N THR A 30 5.63 -5.74 -6.41
CA THR A 30 4.77 -4.57 -6.28
C THR A 30 3.66 -4.55 -7.34
N PHE A 31 3.93 -5.09 -8.53
CA PHE A 31 2.95 -5.22 -9.60
C PHE A 31 1.98 -6.39 -9.37
N PHE A 32 2.50 -7.61 -9.23
CA PHE A 32 1.69 -8.83 -9.10
C PHE A 32 1.08 -9.03 -7.73
N GLY A 33 1.71 -8.52 -6.66
CA GLY A 33 1.23 -8.65 -5.29
C GLY A 33 -0.22 -8.21 -5.11
N PRO A 34 -0.58 -6.96 -5.46
CA PRO A 34 -1.95 -6.47 -5.32
C PRO A 34 -2.92 -7.02 -6.35
N LEU A 35 -2.45 -7.57 -7.48
CA LEU A 35 -3.34 -8.02 -8.55
C LEU A 35 -4.38 -9.00 -8.00
N ASP A 36 -5.64 -8.72 -8.20
CA ASP A 36 -6.80 -9.58 -7.93
C ASP A 36 -7.88 -9.17 -8.93
N ILE A 37 -7.95 -9.86 -10.07
CA ILE A 37 -8.82 -9.51 -11.19
C ILE A 37 -9.98 -10.51 -11.19
N SER A 38 -11.12 -10.10 -10.67
CA SER A 38 -12.34 -10.90 -10.65
C SER A 38 -13.51 -10.06 -11.17
N SER A 39 -14.39 -10.68 -11.97
CA SER A 39 -15.64 -10.04 -12.42
C SER A 39 -16.80 -10.26 -11.47
N ASP A 40 -16.71 -11.30 -10.64
CA ASP A 40 -17.82 -11.79 -9.85
C ASP A 40 -17.41 -11.84 -8.37
N ALA A 41 -18.32 -11.42 -7.50
CA ALA A 41 -18.18 -11.53 -6.04
C ALA A 41 -18.36 -12.98 -5.57
N GLU A 42 -17.88 -13.95 -6.36
CA GLU A 42 -17.89 -15.36 -5.97
C GLU A 42 -17.04 -15.54 -4.71
N THR A 43 -17.45 -16.48 -3.86
CA THR A 43 -16.70 -16.89 -2.68
C THR A 43 -15.26 -17.16 -3.08
N MET A 44 -14.32 -16.42 -2.47
CA MET A 44 -12.89 -16.58 -2.74
C MET A 44 -12.46 -18.01 -2.42
N THR A 45 -12.48 -18.89 -3.43
CA THR A 45 -11.95 -20.24 -3.31
C THR A 45 -10.44 -20.15 -3.43
N VAL A 46 -9.73 -20.74 -2.48
CA VAL A 46 -8.27 -20.87 -2.54
C VAL A 46 -7.93 -21.84 -3.68
N GLY A 47 -7.63 -21.29 -4.85
CA GLY A 47 -7.27 -22.05 -6.05
C GLY A 47 -5.91 -21.63 -6.60
N LEU A 48 -5.23 -22.54 -7.29
CA LEU A 48 -4.02 -22.23 -8.05
C LEU A 48 -4.42 -21.76 -9.45
N ASP A 49 -4.89 -20.53 -9.57
CA ASP A 49 -5.04 -19.89 -10.88
C ASP A 49 -3.68 -19.37 -11.39
N GLY A 50 -3.63 -18.95 -12.65
CA GLY A 50 -2.39 -18.45 -13.26
C GLY A 50 -1.82 -17.21 -12.55
N GLN A 51 -2.68 -16.41 -11.90
CA GLN A 51 -2.29 -15.20 -11.20
C GLN A 51 -1.65 -15.51 -9.84
N VAL A 52 -2.25 -16.42 -9.08
CA VAL A 52 -1.69 -17.00 -7.85
C VAL A 52 -0.39 -17.72 -8.15
N ALA A 53 -0.30 -18.48 -9.25
CA ALA A 53 0.95 -19.11 -9.68
C ALA A 53 2.07 -18.09 -9.93
N CYS A 54 1.78 -16.98 -10.63
CA CYS A 54 2.73 -15.89 -10.83
C CYS A 54 3.17 -15.23 -9.50
N LYS A 55 2.22 -14.97 -8.58
CA LYS A 55 2.53 -14.44 -7.24
C LYS A 55 3.45 -15.39 -6.46
N LEU A 56 3.16 -16.69 -6.48
CA LEU A 56 3.96 -17.72 -5.81
C LEU A 56 5.35 -17.84 -6.41
N LEU A 57 5.49 -17.78 -7.73
CA LEU A 57 6.79 -17.81 -8.41
C LEU A 57 7.64 -16.59 -8.01
N ILE A 58 7.05 -15.39 -8.01
CA ILE A 58 7.74 -14.16 -7.59
C ILE A 58 8.13 -14.22 -6.11
N ALA A 59 7.21 -14.67 -5.23
CA ALA A 59 7.48 -14.86 -3.82
C ALA A 59 8.58 -15.91 -3.56
N GLY A 60 8.58 -17.00 -4.33
CA GLY A 60 9.62 -18.04 -4.27
C GLY A 60 11.00 -17.50 -4.67
N MET A 61 11.07 -16.70 -5.74
CA MET A 61 12.32 -16.03 -6.12
C MET A 61 12.77 -15.02 -5.07
N ALA A 62 11.85 -14.23 -4.51
CA ALA A 62 12.13 -13.30 -3.42
C ALA A 62 12.65 -14.04 -2.17
N PHE A 63 12.08 -15.21 -1.86
CA PHE A 63 12.56 -16.08 -0.79
C PHE A 63 14.01 -16.54 -1.04
N VAL A 64 14.34 -17.00 -2.25
CA VAL A 64 15.70 -17.44 -2.57
C VAL A 64 16.71 -16.30 -2.39
N VAL A 65 16.38 -15.09 -2.87
CA VAL A 65 17.24 -13.90 -2.69
C VAL A 65 17.34 -13.49 -1.21
N GLY A 66 16.23 -13.51 -0.48
CA GLY A 66 16.17 -13.23 0.96
C GLY A 66 17.03 -14.21 1.76
N ALA A 67 16.82 -15.52 1.57
CA ALA A 67 17.56 -16.58 2.22
C ALA A 67 19.05 -16.50 1.90
N TYR A 68 19.42 -16.26 0.64
CA TYR A 68 20.80 -16.03 0.25
C TYR A 68 21.42 -14.86 1.03
N GLY A 69 20.74 -13.72 1.14
CA GLY A 69 21.25 -12.57 1.89
C GLY A 69 21.39 -12.84 3.38
N VAL A 70 20.45 -13.57 4.00
CA VAL A 70 20.54 -14.00 5.40
C VAL A 70 21.76 -14.91 5.65
N LEU A 71 21.99 -15.88 4.75
CA LEU A 71 23.10 -16.81 4.87
C LEU A 71 24.46 -16.13 4.63
N THR A 72 24.54 -15.18 3.69
CA THR A 72 25.82 -14.64 3.22
C THR A 72 26.24 -13.32 3.86
N SER A 73 25.30 -12.51 4.38
CA SER A 73 25.55 -11.16 4.91
C SER A 73 25.28 -11.05 6.41
N ALA A 74 26.30 -10.68 7.18
CA ALA A 74 26.16 -10.42 8.60
C ALA A 74 25.28 -9.20 8.89
N SER A 75 25.36 -8.16 8.05
CA SER A 75 24.55 -6.94 8.18
C SER A 75 23.07 -7.25 8.03
N VAL A 76 22.69 -8.12 7.08
CA VAL A 76 21.29 -8.56 6.92
C VAL A 76 20.78 -9.25 8.19
N ARG A 77 21.57 -10.17 8.75
CA ARG A 77 21.21 -10.86 10.01
C ARG A 77 21.09 -9.90 11.19
N GLN A 78 22.02 -8.96 11.32
CA GLN A 78 21.96 -7.93 12.36
C GLN A 78 20.72 -7.05 12.20
N THR A 79 20.39 -6.62 10.98
CA THR A 79 19.17 -5.85 10.73
C THR A 79 17.90 -6.64 11.01
N MET A 80 17.87 -7.95 10.75
CA MET A 80 16.72 -8.81 11.13
C MET A 80 16.47 -8.84 12.63
N THR A 81 17.48 -8.58 13.46
CA THR A 81 17.33 -8.50 14.93
C THR A 81 16.93 -7.11 15.44
N THR A 82 16.71 -6.14 14.54
CA THR A 82 16.20 -4.82 14.93
C THR A 82 14.70 -4.84 15.18
N LEU A 83 14.19 -3.82 15.88
CA LEU A 83 12.79 -3.77 16.32
C LEU A 83 11.77 -3.98 15.17
N PRO A 84 11.85 -3.31 14.00
CA PRO A 84 10.78 -3.44 13.00
C PRO A 84 10.66 -4.84 12.39
N PRO A 85 11.74 -5.50 11.91
CA PRO A 85 11.66 -6.88 11.45
C PRO A 85 11.24 -7.86 12.55
N VAL A 86 11.73 -7.69 13.79
CA VAL A 86 11.32 -8.55 14.93
C VAL A 86 9.82 -8.44 15.19
N MET A 87 9.25 -7.23 15.18
CA MET A 87 7.81 -7.03 15.35
C MET A 87 7.01 -7.72 14.23
N LEU A 88 7.41 -7.52 12.97
CA LEU A 88 6.75 -8.15 11.82
C LEU A 88 6.84 -9.68 11.88
N LEU A 89 8.02 -10.22 12.16
CA LEU A 89 8.23 -11.66 12.31
C LEU A 89 7.44 -12.24 13.48
N THR A 90 7.30 -11.50 14.58
CA THR A 90 6.49 -11.92 15.73
C THR A 90 5.01 -12.00 15.36
N ILE A 91 4.47 -10.98 14.68
CA ILE A 91 3.09 -11.00 14.19
C ILE A 91 2.88 -12.17 13.23
N LEU A 92 3.80 -12.36 12.28
CA LEU A 92 3.71 -13.46 11.31
C LEU A 92 3.85 -14.83 11.98
N PHE A 93 4.66 -14.95 13.02
CA PHE A 93 4.77 -16.16 13.82
C PHE A 93 3.46 -16.48 14.55
N LEU A 94 2.81 -15.48 15.15
CA LEU A 94 1.48 -15.66 15.77
C LEU A 94 0.45 -16.10 14.73
N VAL A 95 0.47 -15.52 13.53
CA VAL A 95 -0.40 -15.95 12.43
C VAL A 95 -0.11 -17.40 12.03
N LEU A 96 1.15 -17.80 11.93
CA LEU A 96 1.53 -19.19 11.64
C LEU A 96 0.98 -20.16 12.70
N LEU A 97 1.08 -19.81 13.98
CA LEU A 97 0.50 -20.60 15.05
C LEU A 97 -1.03 -20.71 14.96
N ALA A 98 -1.69 -19.68 14.43
CA ALA A 98 -3.13 -19.67 14.20
C ALA A 98 -3.58 -20.41 12.93
N THR A 99 -2.66 -20.81 12.04
CA THR A 99 -3.02 -21.48 10.76
C THR A 99 -3.85 -22.76 10.90
N PRO A 100 -3.65 -23.66 11.88
CA PRO A 100 -4.43 -24.89 11.98
C PRO A 100 -5.92 -24.64 12.31
N ILE A 101 -6.22 -23.45 12.82
CA ILE A 101 -7.55 -23.01 13.24
C ILE A 101 -8.02 -21.79 12.44
N ALA A 102 -7.32 -21.46 11.35
CA ALA A 102 -7.63 -20.33 10.49
C ALA A 102 -8.87 -20.63 9.64
N ILE A 103 -9.59 -19.57 9.31
CA ILE A 103 -10.80 -19.65 8.47
C ILE A 103 -10.41 -19.99 7.03
N SER A 104 -9.27 -19.47 6.56
CA SER A 104 -8.75 -19.74 5.22
C SER A 104 -7.58 -20.72 5.22
N GLY A 105 -7.67 -21.77 4.39
CA GLY A 105 -6.56 -22.67 4.12
C GLY A 105 -5.34 -21.99 3.46
N ALA A 106 -5.50 -20.78 2.91
CA ALA A 106 -4.40 -19.98 2.37
C ALA A 106 -3.54 -19.31 3.44
N SER A 107 -3.99 -19.27 4.71
CA SER A 107 -3.33 -18.53 5.78
C SER A 107 -1.86 -18.92 5.96
N LEU A 108 -1.55 -20.22 5.86
CA LEU A 108 -0.19 -20.73 5.95
C LEU A 108 0.71 -20.20 4.82
N ALA A 109 0.24 -20.31 3.57
CA ALA A 109 0.99 -19.85 2.41
C ALA A 109 1.24 -18.34 2.48
N VAL A 110 0.20 -17.55 2.82
CA VAL A 110 0.31 -16.10 2.96
C VAL A 110 1.29 -15.72 4.06
N ALA A 111 1.24 -16.37 5.22
CA ALA A 111 2.17 -16.10 6.31
C ALA A 111 3.63 -16.42 5.91
N MET A 112 3.87 -17.55 5.25
CA MET A 112 5.21 -17.93 4.78
C MET A 112 5.76 -17.00 3.71
N ILE A 113 4.92 -16.57 2.76
CA ILE A 113 5.29 -15.56 1.76
C ILE A 113 5.70 -14.25 2.43
N ASN A 114 4.95 -13.79 3.43
CA ASN A 114 5.29 -12.56 4.14
C ASN A 114 6.58 -12.69 4.97
N VAL A 115 6.84 -13.84 5.61
CA VAL A 115 8.12 -14.11 6.29
C VAL A 115 9.28 -14.02 5.30
N ALA A 116 9.12 -14.61 4.11
CA ALA A 116 10.12 -14.50 3.05
C ALA A 116 10.34 -13.05 2.62
N TYR A 117 9.26 -12.27 2.47
CA TYR A 117 9.36 -10.86 2.10
C TYR A 117 10.07 -10.00 3.14
N VAL A 118 9.95 -10.28 4.44
CA VAL A 118 10.70 -9.53 5.47
C VAL A 118 12.21 -9.63 5.23
N ALA A 119 12.73 -10.85 5.03
CA ALA A 119 14.14 -11.06 4.74
C ALA A 119 14.53 -10.42 3.39
N PHE A 120 13.72 -10.62 2.36
CA PHE A 120 13.94 -10.05 1.03
C PHE A 120 14.01 -8.52 1.04
N ILE A 121 13.13 -7.83 1.76
CA ILE A 121 13.10 -6.36 1.85
C ILE A 121 14.42 -5.82 2.42
N ILE A 122 14.97 -6.48 3.44
CA ILE A 122 16.26 -6.07 4.04
C ILE A 122 17.39 -6.24 3.00
N VAL A 123 17.41 -7.37 2.30
CA VAL A 123 18.39 -7.63 1.22
C VAL A 123 18.26 -6.59 0.11
N ALA A 124 17.03 -6.26 -0.30
CA ALA A 124 16.75 -5.25 -1.31
C ALA A 124 17.23 -3.86 -0.88
N LEU A 125 17.02 -3.48 0.39
CA LEU A 125 17.51 -2.21 0.92
C LEU A 125 19.05 -2.13 0.89
N PHE A 126 19.75 -3.19 1.28
CA PHE A 126 21.21 -3.20 1.25
C PHE A 126 21.80 -3.27 -0.16
N THR A 127 21.10 -3.93 -1.10
CA THR A 127 21.57 -4.13 -2.47
C THR A 127 21.31 -2.90 -3.34
N LEU A 128 20.09 -2.35 -3.26
CA LEU A 128 19.61 -1.27 -4.14
C LEU A 128 19.78 0.11 -3.52
N GLY A 129 19.90 0.18 -2.19
CA GLY A 129 19.67 1.40 -1.44
C GLY A 129 18.22 1.87 -1.51
N LEU A 130 17.90 2.91 -0.75
CA LEU A 130 16.55 3.48 -0.70
C LEU A 130 16.10 3.99 -2.08
N ARG A 131 16.99 4.65 -2.84
CA ARG A 131 16.68 5.17 -4.17
C ARG A 131 16.29 4.05 -5.14
N GLY A 132 17.08 2.97 -5.22
CA GLY A 132 16.80 1.86 -6.12
C GLY A 132 15.55 1.06 -5.73
N MET A 133 15.28 0.93 -4.43
CA MET A 133 14.03 0.31 -3.96
C MET A 133 12.80 1.15 -4.33
N VAL A 134 12.85 2.47 -4.10
CA VAL A 134 11.73 3.37 -4.42
C VAL A 134 11.48 3.45 -5.92
N THR A 135 12.51 3.40 -6.77
CA THR A 135 12.29 3.35 -8.23
C THR A 135 11.64 2.04 -8.67
N ALA A 136 12.02 0.90 -8.11
CA ALA A 136 11.38 -0.38 -8.40
C ALA A 136 9.90 -0.39 -7.97
N ILE A 137 9.61 0.11 -6.77
CA ILE A 137 8.25 0.28 -6.27
C ILE A 137 7.45 1.19 -7.21
N LEU A 138 8.01 2.34 -7.59
CA LEU A 138 7.33 3.28 -8.49
C LEU A 138 6.97 2.62 -9.82
N VAL A 139 7.88 1.84 -10.42
CA VAL A 139 7.60 1.11 -11.66
C VAL A 139 6.47 0.09 -11.48
N GLY A 140 6.54 -0.74 -10.44
CA GLY A 140 5.50 -1.75 -10.16
C GLY A 140 4.13 -1.14 -9.87
N VAL A 141 4.08 -0.09 -9.04
CA VAL A 141 2.83 0.65 -8.76
C VAL A 141 2.30 1.32 -10.02
N THR A 142 3.16 1.95 -10.82
CA THR A 142 2.73 2.59 -12.08
C THR A 142 2.09 1.57 -13.01
N ALA A 143 2.73 0.42 -13.22
CA ALA A 143 2.17 -0.65 -14.06
C ALA A 143 0.81 -1.13 -13.52
N THR A 144 0.68 -1.27 -12.19
CA THR A 144 -0.58 -1.67 -11.54
C THR A 144 -1.68 -0.63 -11.76
N MET A 145 -1.36 0.65 -11.63
CA MET A 145 -2.34 1.73 -11.80
C MET A 145 -2.72 1.95 -13.26
N THR A 146 -1.77 1.83 -14.19
CA THR A 146 -2.07 1.86 -15.63
C THR A 146 -3.02 0.73 -16.01
N LEU A 147 -2.79 -0.49 -15.50
CA LEU A 147 -3.69 -1.61 -15.73
C LEU A 147 -5.07 -1.39 -15.08
N ALA A 148 -5.12 -0.83 -13.88
CA ALA A 148 -6.38 -0.51 -13.20
C ALA A 148 -7.20 0.53 -13.97
N LEU A 149 -6.56 1.61 -14.43
CA LEU A 149 -7.17 2.64 -15.26
C LEU A 149 -7.62 2.09 -16.61
N PHE A 150 -6.83 1.20 -17.21
CA PHE A 150 -7.21 0.52 -18.44
C PHE A 150 -8.51 -0.27 -18.25
N PHE A 151 -8.60 -1.10 -17.21
CA PHE A 151 -9.85 -1.83 -16.92
C PHE A 151 -10.99 -0.89 -16.58
N TYR A 152 -10.75 0.18 -15.82
CA TYR A 152 -11.78 1.16 -15.49
C TYR A 152 -12.40 1.82 -16.74
N VAL A 153 -11.57 2.20 -17.72
CA VAL A 153 -12.02 2.93 -18.92
C VAL A 153 -12.51 1.99 -20.01
N PHE A 154 -11.77 0.92 -20.31
CA PHE A 154 -11.98 0.10 -21.50
C PHE A 154 -12.70 -1.22 -21.21
N VAL A 155 -12.63 -1.75 -19.98
CA VAL A 155 -13.27 -3.02 -19.61
C VAL A 155 -13.99 -2.92 -18.26
N PRO A 156 -15.06 -2.11 -18.15
CA PRO A 156 -15.69 -1.77 -16.87
C PRO A 156 -16.12 -2.98 -16.04
N LYS A 157 -16.41 -4.13 -16.69
CA LYS A 157 -16.70 -5.41 -16.04
C LYS A 157 -15.66 -5.82 -14.99
N TYR A 158 -14.37 -5.53 -15.23
CA TYR A 158 -13.28 -5.80 -14.28
C TYR A 158 -12.80 -4.52 -13.58
N GLY A 159 -13.06 -3.36 -14.18
CA GLY A 159 -12.60 -2.05 -13.69
C GLY A 159 -13.39 -1.47 -12.53
N LEU A 160 -14.68 -1.80 -12.43
CA LEU A 160 -15.61 -1.22 -11.46
C LEU A 160 -15.91 -2.19 -10.33
N PHE A 161 -15.88 -1.69 -9.10
CA PHE A 161 -16.39 -2.38 -7.93
C PHE A 161 -17.66 -1.66 -7.45
N PRO A 162 -18.83 -2.32 -7.52
CA PRO A 162 -20.06 -1.80 -6.96
C PRO A 162 -20.03 -1.95 -5.44
N GLU A 163 -19.87 -0.84 -4.72
CA GLU A 163 -19.98 -0.81 -3.26
C GLU A 163 -21.43 -0.50 -2.87
N LEU A 164 -22.07 -1.44 -2.15
CA LEU A 164 -23.37 -1.22 -1.52
C LEU A 164 -23.17 -0.40 -0.22
N LEU A 165 -23.84 0.73 -0.14
CA LEU A 165 -23.90 1.57 1.06
C LEU A 165 -25.18 1.30 1.87
N ALA A 166 -25.22 1.87 3.08
CA ALA A 166 -26.47 2.03 3.82
C ALA A 166 -27.53 2.68 2.90
N ASP A 167 -28.78 2.22 3.03
CA ASP A 167 -29.93 2.60 2.19
C ASP A 167 -29.99 2.00 0.76
N GLY A 168 -29.13 1.02 0.45
CA GLY A 168 -29.17 0.31 -0.84
C GLY A 168 -28.59 1.11 -2.01
N LEU A 169 -27.94 2.25 -1.74
CA LEU A 169 -27.22 3.03 -2.74
C LEU A 169 -25.98 2.24 -3.21
N VAL A 170 -25.80 2.12 -4.53
CA VAL A 170 -24.62 1.49 -5.12
C VAL A 170 -23.69 2.55 -5.69
N VAL A 171 -22.46 2.63 -5.17
CA VAL A 171 -21.42 3.53 -5.66
C VAL A 171 -20.33 2.72 -6.36
N ASN A 172 -20.07 3.06 -7.61
CA ASN A 172 -19.03 2.41 -8.40
C ASN A 172 -17.67 3.05 -8.13
N ARG A 173 -16.70 2.23 -7.74
CA ARG A 173 -15.32 2.65 -7.43
C ARG A 173 -14.33 1.94 -8.35
N MET A 174 -13.20 2.58 -8.62
CA MET A 174 -12.12 1.93 -9.35
C MET A 174 -11.51 0.79 -8.50
N SER A 175 -11.52 -0.41 -9.08
CA SER A 175 -10.97 -1.63 -8.50
C SER A 175 -9.94 -2.20 -9.46
N GLY A 176 -10.36 -2.72 -10.63
CA GLY A 176 -9.51 -3.05 -11.77
C GLY A 176 -8.48 -4.15 -11.50
N THR A 177 -7.49 -3.82 -10.68
CA THR A 177 -6.39 -4.68 -10.25
C THR A 177 -6.51 -5.13 -8.81
N ALA A 178 -7.33 -4.52 -7.96
CA ALA A 178 -7.50 -4.95 -6.58
C ALA A 178 -8.74 -4.29 -5.98
N HIS A 179 -9.20 -4.73 -4.82
CA HIS A 179 -10.23 -4.02 -4.06
C HIS A 179 -9.91 -2.50 -3.96
N PRO A 180 -10.90 -1.58 -4.09
CA PRO A 180 -10.65 -0.13 -4.18
C PRO A 180 -9.77 0.47 -3.06
N ASN A 181 -9.81 -0.11 -1.86
CA ASN A 181 -8.93 0.32 -0.77
C ASN A 181 -7.46 -0.07 -0.99
N ALA A 182 -7.18 -1.20 -1.63
CA ALA A 182 -5.83 -1.62 -2.00
C ALA A 182 -5.27 -0.77 -3.14
N VAL A 183 -6.08 -0.47 -4.16
CA VAL A 183 -5.79 0.55 -5.19
C VAL A 183 -5.47 1.90 -4.54
N GLY A 184 -6.30 2.27 -3.56
CA GLY A 184 -6.11 3.41 -2.66
C GLY A 184 -4.71 3.48 -2.05
N ARG A 185 -4.24 2.37 -1.47
CA ARG A 185 -2.90 2.31 -0.86
C ARG A 185 -1.79 2.38 -1.91
N ALA A 186 -1.96 1.70 -3.04
CA ALA A 186 -0.99 1.67 -4.12
C ALA A 186 -0.76 3.06 -4.73
N MET A 187 -1.83 3.82 -5.04
CA MET A 187 -1.68 5.17 -5.62
C MET A 187 -0.96 6.14 -4.67
N VAL A 188 -1.18 6.01 -3.35
CA VAL A 188 -0.56 6.87 -2.33
C VAL A 188 0.92 6.53 -2.23
N LEU A 189 1.26 5.23 -2.24
CA LEU A 189 2.63 4.78 -2.31
C LEU A 189 3.33 5.30 -3.58
N GLY A 190 2.68 5.23 -4.74
CA GLY A 190 3.18 5.77 -6.01
C GLY A 190 3.38 7.29 -5.99
N GLY A 191 2.42 8.03 -5.45
CA GLY A 191 2.51 9.48 -5.27
C GLY A 191 3.66 9.89 -4.34
N LEU A 192 3.78 9.25 -3.18
CA LEU A 192 4.89 9.48 -2.24
C LEU A 192 6.25 9.10 -2.85
N ALA A 193 6.34 7.99 -3.58
CA ALA A 193 7.54 7.58 -4.29
C ALA A 193 7.95 8.61 -5.36
N THR A 194 6.98 9.12 -6.13
CA THR A 194 7.20 10.18 -7.14
C THR A 194 7.75 11.44 -6.48
N LEU A 195 7.10 11.93 -5.42
CA LEU A 195 7.52 13.13 -4.70
C LEU A 195 8.92 12.97 -4.07
N TYR A 196 9.20 11.80 -3.48
CA TYR A 196 10.52 11.49 -2.94
C TYR A 196 11.61 11.56 -4.01
N LEU A 197 11.39 10.95 -5.18
CA LEU A 197 12.39 10.90 -6.25
C LEU A 197 12.60 12.26 -6.93
N VAL A 198 11.54 13.08 -7.06
CA VAL A 198 11.65 14.48 -7.51
C VAL A 198 12.49 15.27 -6.52
N ARG A 199 12.18 15.16 -5.21
CA ARG A 199 12.92 15.85 -4.15
C ARG A 199 14.40 15.47 -4.13
N LYS A 200 14.73 14.22 -4.44
CA LYS A 200 16.12 13.73 -4.56
C LYS A 200 16.77 14.04 -5.91
N GLY A 201 16.13 14.79 -6.81
CA GLY A 201 16.65 15.14 -8.13
C GLY A 201 16.85 13.92 -9.05
N THR A 202 16.19 12.81 -8.75
CA THR A 202 16.32 11.54 -9.50
C THR A 202 15.32 11.45 -10.63
N LEU A 203 14.12 11.99 -10.43
CA LEU A 203 13.03 11.95 -11.40
C LEU A 203 12.85 13.34 -12.01
N GLN A 204 12.90 13.41 -13.33
CA GLN A 204 12.66 14.65 -14.07
C GLN A 204 11.18 15.04 -14.01
N LEU A 205 10.89 16.35 -14.03
CA LEU A 205 9.53 16.85 -13.89
C LEU A 205 8.60 16.43 -15.04
N ASN A 206 9.10 16.32 -16.26
CA ASN A 206 8.37 15.81 -17.42
C ASN A 206 7.82 14.38 -17.23
N VAL A 207 8.48 13.54 -16.44
CA VAL A 207 8.00 12.20 -16.07
C VAL A 207 7.19 12.22 -14.78
N ALA A 208 7.58 13.06 -13.82
CA ALA A 208 6.88 13.16 -12.54
C ALA A 208 5.45 13.71 -12.68
N ILE A 209 5.22 14.69 -13.56
CA ILE A 209 3.91 15.28 -13.80
C ILE A 209 2.87 14.25 -14.28
N PRO A 210 3.11 13.46 -15.36
CA PRO A 210 2.14 12.46 -15.80
C PRO A 210 1.95 11.35 -14.77
N LEU A 211 2.98 10.96 -14.02
CA LEU A 211 2.84 9.99 -12.92
C LEU A 211 1.96 10.54 -11.79
N ALA A 212 2.20 11.79 -11.37
CA ALA A 212 1.40 12.45 -10.36
C ALA A 212 -0.07 12.58 -10.82
N ALA A 213 -0.31 12.91 -12.08
CA ALA A 213 -1.66 12.96 -12.66
C ALA A 213 -2.32 11.57 -12.64
N CYS A 214 -1.59 10.52 -13.02
CA CYS A 214 -2.08 9.13 -12.96
C CYS A 214 -2.49 8.72 -11.54
N PHE A 215 -1.66 9.00 -10.54
CA PHE A 215 -1.95 8.66 -9.14
C PHE A 215 -3.06 9.53 -8.55
N ALA A 216 -3.13 10.82 -8.90
CA ALA A 216 -4.21 11.71 -8.46
C ALA A 216 -5.56 11.30 -9.06
N LEU A 217 -5.60 10.96 -10.35
CA LEU A 217 -6.80 10.43 -11.00
C LEU A 217 -7.24 9.11 -10.37
N SER A 218 -6.29 8.19 -10.17
CA SER A 218 -6.54 6.91 -9.48
C SER A 218 -7.10 7.13 -8.07
N ALA A 219 -6.62 8.16 -7.36
CA ALA A 219 -7.09 8.53 -6.03
C ALA A 219 -8.49 9.06 -5.98
N TYR A 220 -8.84 9.89 -6.96
CA TYR A 220 -10.19 10.35 -7.14
C TYR A 220 -11.14 9.18 -7.42
N LEU A 221 -10.78 8.29 -8.35
CA LEU A 221 -11.65 7.19 -8.79
C LEU A 221 -11.75 6.02 -7.79
N ALA A 222 -10.69 5.74 -7.03
CA ALA A 222 -10.71 4.69 -6.01
C ALA A 222 -11.50 5.10 -4.75
N TRP A 223 -11.66 6.41 -4.51
CA TRP A 223 -12.43 7.00 -3.40
C TRP A 223 -12.12 6.37 -2.03
N SER A 224 -10.84 6.13 -1.74
CA SER A 224 -10.37 5.54 -0.49
C SER A 224 -9.96 6.62 0.52
N ARG A 225 -10.89 6.99 1.43
CA ARG A 225 -10.70 8.04 2.45
C ARG A 225 -9.48 7.76 3.35
N THR A 226 -9.36 6.53 3.84
CA THR A 226 -8.25 6.13 4.72
C THR A 226 -6.89 6.19 4.02
N ALA A 227 -6.83 5.86 2.73
CA ALA A 227 -5.61 6.00 1.95
C ALA A 227 -5.24 7.48 1.76
N LEU A 228 -6.21 8.35 1.44
CA LEU A 228 -5.96 9.79 1.31
C LEU A 228 -5.41 10.40 2.62
N VAL A 229 -6.00 10.05 3.77
CA VAL A 229 -5.51 10.49 5.08
C VAL A 229 -4.09 9.97 5.34
N ALA A 230 -3.83 8.68 5.11
CA ALA A 230 -2.49 8.12 5.25
C ALA A 230 -1.47 8.78 4.30
N GLY A 231 -1.89 9.16 3.09
CA GLY A 231 -1.09 9.90 2.13
C GLY A 231 -0.75 11.31 2.60
N ALA A 232 -1.72 12.03 3.20
CA ALA A 232 -1.48 13.33 3.80
C ALA A 232 -0.45 13.24 4.94
N PHE A 233 -0.59 12.27 5.85
CA PHE A 233 0.42 12.01 6.89
C PHE A 233 1.79 11.66 6.29
N GLY A 234 1.84 10.81 5.27
CA GLY A 234 3.06 10.45 4.56
C GLY A 234 3.74 11.66 3.91
N MET A 235 2.98 12.58 3.33
CA MET A 235 3.51 13.84 2.79
C MET A 235 4.06 14.73 3.90
N CYS A 236 3.36 14.87 5.02
CA CYS A 236 3.85 15.64 6.17
C CYS A 236 5.18 15.11 6.67
N ILE A 237 5.33 13.79 6.79
CA ILE A 237 6.59 13.15 7.20
C ILE A 237 7.68 13.40 6.13
N LEU A 238 7.35 13.22 4.85
CA LEU A 238 8.30 13.40 3.75
C LEU A 238 8.82 14.85 3.67
N PHE A 239 8.02 15.84 4.08
CA PHE A 239 8.36 17.26 4.06
C PHE A 239 8.58 17.86 5.45
N LEU A 240 8.73 17.04 6.49
CA LEU A 240 8.79 17.51 7.88
C LEU A 240 9.90 18.56 8.09
N ASP A 241 11.07 18.34 7.48
CA ASP A 241 12.22 19.25 7.52
C ASP A 241 11.93 20.63 6.90
N ARG A 242 11.04 20.68 5.90
CA ARG A 242 10.59 21.95 5.29
C ARG A 242 9.42 22.56 6.05
N LEU A 243 8.54 21.75 6.63
CA LEU A 243 7.42 22.23 7.44
C LEU A 243 7.91 22.93 8.71
N THR A 244 9.04 22.50 9.28
CA THR A 244 9.69 23.16 10.42
C THR A 244 10.45 24.44 10.06
N SER A 245 10.59 24.76 8.77
CA SER A 245 11.24 26.00 8.33
C SER A 245 10.29 27.21 8.47
N ARG A 246 10.82 28.44 8.52
CA ARG A 246 10.01 29.68 8.57
C ARG A 246 8.98 29.75 7.44
N LEU A 247 9.35 29.27 6.24
CA LEU A 247 8.46 29.20 5.07
C LEU A 247 7.38 28.11 5.21
N GLY A 248 7.71 26.98 5.85
CA GLY A 248 6.76 25.93 6.15
C GLY A 248 5.72 26.38 7.18
N VAL A 249 6.17 27.03 8.26
CA VAL A 249 5.30 27.59 9.29
C VAL A 249 4.40 28.68 8.71
N SER A 250 4.92 29.57 7.87
CA SER A 250 4.09 30.59 7.22
C SER A 250 3.08 30.01 6.24
N ALA A 251 3.43 28.94 5.51
CA ALA A 251 2.50 28.23 4.64
C ALA A 251 1.38 27.54 5.43
N ILE A 252 1.70 26.86 6.53
CA ILE A 252 0.69 26.25 7.41
C ILE A 252 -0.21 27.33 8.01
N ALA A 253 0.37 28.42 8.50
CA ALA A 253 -0.39 29.54 9.06
C ALA A 253 -1.32 30.18 8.01
N LEU A 254 -0.87 30.31 6.77
CA LEU A 254 -1.68 30.80 5.66
C LEU A 254 -2.84 29.85 5.34
N VAL A 255 -2.59 28.54 5.27
CA VAL A 255 -3.66 27.54 5.05
C VAL A 255 -4.68 27.57 6.19
N ALA A 256 -4.21 27.65 7.44
CA ALA A 256 -5.09 27.77 8.60
C ALA A 256 -5.91 29.07 8.55
N LEU A 257 -5.28 30.19 8.21
CA LEU A 257 -5.94 31.48 8.06
C LEU A 257 -6.99 31.46 6.95
N LEU A 258 -6.67 30.90 5.78
CA LEU A 258 -7.63 30.71 4.68
C LEU A 258 -8.79 29.80 5.11
N GLY A 259 -8.51 28.77 5.91
CA GLY A 259 -9.53 27.92 6.53
C GLY A 259 -10.47 28.71 7.45
N VAL A 260 -9.91 29.52 8.36
CA VAL A 260 -10.69 30.38 9.28
C VAL A 260 -11.48 31.43 8.52
N VAL A 261 -10.90 32.07 7.51
CA VAL A 261 -11.59 33.06 6.66
C VAL A 261 -12.72 32.40 5.89
N GLY A 262 -12.47 31.22 5.32
CA GLY A 262 -13.49 30.41 4.66
C GLY A 262 -14.66 30.10 5.58
N VAL A 263 -14.40 29.50 6.75
CA VAL A 263 -15.42 29.19 7.75
C VAL A 263 -16.17 30.45 8.20
N THR A 264 -15.45 31.52 8.53
CA THR A 264 -16.06 32.79 8.97
C THR A 264 -16.93 33.42 7.89
N SER A 265 -16.50 33.43 6.63
CA SER A 265 -17.30 33.96 5.51
C SER A 265 -18.61 33.19 5.30
N ILE A 266 -18.64 31.91 5.67
CA ILE A 266 -19.83 31.07 5.58
C ILE A 266 -20.80 31.37 6.72
N TYR A 267 -20.28 31.52 7.95
CA TYR A 267 -21.06 31.98 9.09
C TYR A 267 -21.70 33.36 8.82
N VAL A 268 -20.95 34.28 8.21
CA VAL A 268 -21.45 35.63 7.87
C VAL A 268 -22.53 35.62 6.79
N THR A 269 -22.56 34.61 5.90
CA THR A 269 -23.56 34.52 4.83
C THR A 269 -24.83 33.76 5.23
N GLY A 270 -24.90 33.22 6.45
CA GLY A 270 -26.10 32.55 6.98
C GLY A 270 -26.48 31.25 6.24
N GLN A 271 -25.56 30.66 5.47
CA GLN A 271 -25.77 29.43 4.69
C GLN A 271 -25.26 28.17 5.42
N GLU A 272 -25.31 28.17 6.75
CA GLU A 272 -24.72 27.13 7.59
C GLU A 272 -25.25 25.74 7.23
N ASP A 273 -26.58 25.58 7.14
CA ASP A 273 -27.22 24.29 6.82
C ASP A 273 -26.91 23.80 5.40
N HIS A 274 -26.79 24.72 4.43
CA HIS A 274 -26.51 24.39 3.04
C HIS A 274 -25.05 24.00 2.82
N PHE A 275 -24.13 24.56 3.61
CA PHE A 275 -22.72 24.22 3.59
C PHE A 275 -22.42 22.95 4.37
N VAL A 276 -23.01 22.78 5.56
CA VAL A 276 -22.94 21.54 6.32
C VAL A 276 -23.51 20.40 5.49
N GLY A 277 -24.68 20.56 4.86
CA GLY A 277 -25.21 19.57 3.92
C GLY A 277 -24.29 19.28 2.72
N LYS A 278 -23.66 20.30 2.11
CA LYS A 278 -22.73 20.11 0.97
C LYS A 278 -21.37 19.53 1.36
N ILE A 279 -20.85 19.84 2.54
CA ILE A 279 -19.65 19.22 3.09
C ILE A 279 -19.97 17.79 3.50
N LEU A 280 -21.05 17.55 4.24
CA LEU A 280 -21.48 16.22 4.63
C LEU A 280 -21.72 15.35 3.39
N ALA A 281 -22.36 15.87 2.33
CA ALA A 281 -22.54 15.15 1.06
C ALA A 281 -21.27 14.97 0.22
N LYS A 282 -20.22 15.79 0.45
CA LYS A 282 -18.89 15.62 -0.20
C LYS A 282 -17.93 14.75 0.62
N VAL A 283 -18.13 14.67 1.94
CA VAL A 283 -17.24 13.97 2.89
C VAL A 283 -17.79 12.59 3.28
N SER A 284 -19.11 12.43 3.28
CA SER A 284 -19.79 11.14 3.34
C SER A 284 -20.22 10.71 1.94
N LYS A 285 -20.27 9.40 1.70
CA LYS A 285 -20.69 8.83 0.42
C LYS A 285 -22.22 8.70 0.34
N SER A 286 -22.89 8.61 1.49
CA SER A 286 -24.33 8.42 1.65
C SER A 286 -25.08 9.66 2.16
N GLY A 287 -24.37 10.67 2.69
CA GLY A 287 -24.97 11.78 3.42
C GLY A 287 -24.98 11.59 4.95
N ASP A 288 -24.61 10.40 5.44
CA ASP A 288 -24.76 10.04 6.85
C ASP A 288 -23.56 10.46 7.73
N ALA A 289 -23.88 10.95 8.94
CA ALA A 289 -22.91 11.33 9.96
C ALA A 289 -22.16 10.11 10.55
N GLU A 290 -22.75 8.92 10.50
CA GLU A 290 -22.09 7.69 10.97
C GLU A 290 -20.92 7.29 10.04
N GLU A 291 -20.99 7.61 8.74
CA GLU A 291 -19.88 7.41 7.82
C GLU A 291 -18.70 8.34 8.09
N ILE A 292 -18.95 9.51 8.67
CA ILE A 292 -17.94 10.52 8.98
C ILE A 292 -17.27 10.19 10.31
N THR A 293 -18.03 9.76 11.30
CA THR A 293 -17.51 9.38 12.62
C THR A 293 -16.76 8.05 12.61
N SER A 294 -17.20 7.07 11.82
CA SER A 294 -16.50 5.77 11.68
C SER A 294 -15.38 5.77 10.62
N GLY A 295 -15.25 6.85 9.82
CA GLY A 295 -14.28 7.02 8.73
C GLY A 295 -14.44 6.07 7.53
N THR A 296 -15.25 5.02 7.68
CA THR A 296 -15.43 3.92 6.71
C THR A 296 -16.89 3.53 6.48
N GLY A 297 -17.83 3.99 7.31
CA GLY A 297 -19.22 3.53 7.30
C GLY A 297 -19.39 2.09 7.77
N ARG A 298 -18.41 1.54 8.49
CA ARG A 298 -18.29 0.11 8.82
C ARG A 298 -18.04 -0.10 10.32
N SER A 299 -18.81 0.56 11.18
CA SER A 299 -18.76 0.43 12.64
C SER A 299 -18.90 -1.03 13.09
N GLU A 300 -19.76 -1.80 12.39
CA GLU A 300 -19.97 -3.23 12.64
C GLU A 300 -18.71 -4.09 12.44
N ILE A 301 -17.84 -3.75 11.48
CA ILE A 301 -16.59 -4.50 11.25
C ILE A 301 -15.64 -4.32 12.43
N TRP A 302 -15.57 -3.12 13.00
CA TRP A 302 -14.74 -2.85 14.17
C TRP A 302 -15.28 -3.55 15.41
N ALA A 303 -16.59 -3.52 15.63
CA ALA A 303 -17.24 -4.26 16.72
C ALA A 303 -16.98 -5.77 16.59
N LYS A 304 -17.09 -6.32 15.38
CA LYS A 304 -16.76 -7.73 15.11
C LYS A 304 -15.28 -8.01 15.32
N GLY A 305 -14.39 -7.11 14.90
CA GLY A 305 -12.95 -7.21 15.12
C GLY A 305 -12.60 -7.25 16.61
N ILE A 306 -13.17 -6.36 17.43
CA ILE A 306 -12.98 -6.35 18.89
C ILE A 306 -13.51 -7.65 19.51
N SER A 307 -14.68 -8.14 19.07
CA SER A 307 -15.22 -9.42 19.51
C SER A 307 -14.28 -10.58 19.19
N LEU A 308 -13.73 -10.63 17.97
CA LEU A 308 -12.77 -11.66 17.55
C LEU A 308 -11.47 -11.60 18.37
N ILE A 309 -10.93 -10.40 18.62
CA ILE A 309 -9.76 -10.21 19.47
C ILE A 309 -10.03 -10.69 20.90
N THR A 310 -11.19 -10.32 21.46
CA THR A 310 -11.58 -10.72 22.82
C THR A 310 -11.69 -12.24 22.93
N ASN A 311 -12.20 -12.91 21.90
CA ASN A 311 -12.31 -14.37 21.87
C ASN A 311 -10.94 -15.08 21.82
N ARG A 312 -9.93 -14.48 21.18
CA ARG A 312 -8.57 -15.06 21.04
C ARG A 312 -7.48 -13.98 21.09
N PRO A 313 -7.16 -13.44 22.27
CA PRO A 313 -6.32 -12.24 22.38
C PRO A 313 -4.84 -12.48 22.09
N ILE A 314 -4.36 -13.72 22.21
CA ILE A 314 -2.92 -14.05 22.08
C ILE A 314 -2.57 -14.47 20.65
N ILE A 315 -3.27 -15.48 20.12
CA ILE A 315 -2.95 -16.08 18.82
C ILE A 315 -3.82 -15.53 17.67
N GLY A 316 -4.98 -14.95 17.98
CA GLY A 316 -5.93 -14.49 16.97
C GLY A 316 -6.64 -15.62 16.20
N HIS A 317 -7.11 -15.31 14.99
CA HIS A 317 -7.89 -16.22 14.13
C HIS A 317 -7.18 -16.54 12.80
N GLY A 318 -5.91 -16.16 12.65
CA GLY A 318 -5.18 -16.29 11.39
C GLY A 318 -5.61 -15.25 10.35
N PHE A 319 -5.47 -15.62 9.08
CA PHE A 319 -5.95 -14.85 7.92
C PHE A 319 -7.32 -15.36 7.46
#